data_AF-A0A6C0DEC3-F1
#
_entry.id   AF-A0A6C0DEC3-F1
#
_cell.length_a   1.000
_cell.length_b   1.000
_cell.length_c   1.000
_cell.angle_alpha   90.00
_cell.angle_beta   90.00
_cell.angle_gamma   90.00
#
_symmetry.space_group_name_H-M   'P 1'
#
loop_
_entity.id
_entity.type
_entity.pdbx_description
1 polymer ?
#
loop_
_entity_poly.entity_id
_entity_poly.type
_entity_poly.pdbx_seq_one_letter_code
_entity_poly.pdbx_strand_id
1 'polypeptide(L)'
;MSRSISSTTPHFEKQKVPRFRRLDNDHISAIESLSRTFPFLKERVEIHMPFHRSKPTFSSGSVWLWPKFDKRPVGYLIFIDEFAPCIWYPERQEGMTFRWLLPPTFCQKGATVCLANILAGESVLQIEDIIIYQGKDLWSHQPFSERWNSLRAFWGSLPPDQPLLAFQPQIVKPIALKDWNLHYNSAIYWIIQPDHSRQPRWYWKDTVTVSEHTPVKFIAPVLKRSQEMVQTLCALCTPYTKSVLPDTYSLTAQEGESLGMASIPSLQMSQELRKLFTGKTTGLPVEVEWNENFRKYQIVRVMPESNPITTASFFHHASF
;
A
#
# COMPACT_ATOMS: atom_id res chain seq x y z
N MET A 1 30.23 -31.74 -33.45
CA MET A 1 30.49 -30.36 -33.00
C MET A 1 29.17 -29.60 -33.01
N SER A 2 28.50 -29.51 -31.86
CA SER A 2 27.19 -28.85 -31.70
C SER A 2 27.41 -27.42 -31.24
N ARG A 3 27.05 -26.43 -32.07
CA ARG A 3 27.01 -25.01 -31.68
C ARG A 3 25.58 -24.70 -31.27
N SER A 4 25.36 -24.53 -29.97
CA SER A 4 24.09 -24.10 -29.39
C SER A 4 23.86 -22.61 -29.67
N ILE A 5 22.71 -22.32 -30.28
CA ILE A 5 22.19 -20.97 -30.54
C ILE A 5 21.72 -20.38 -29.21
N SER A 6 22.39 -19.34 -28.72
CA SER A 6 21.99 -18.57 -27.54
C SER A 6 20.88 -17.60 -27.91
N SER A 7 19.70 -17.73 -27.29
CA SER A 7 18.58 -16.81 -27.48
C SER A 7 18.90 -15.42 -26.94
N THR A 8 18.87 -14.42 -27.81
CA THR A 8 18.86 -12.99 -27.48
C THR A 8 17.44 -12.56 -27.08
N THR A 9 17.03 -12.88 -25.86
CA THR A 9 15.90 -12.18 -25.21
C THR A 9 16.47 -11.09 -24.31
N PRO A 10 16.19 -9.79 -24.56
CA PRO A 10 16.59 -8.73 -23.66
C PRO A 10 15.80 -8.88 -22.35
N HIS A 11 16.49 -9.29 -21.29
CA HIS A 11 15.97 -9.23 -19.93
C HIS A 11 15.87 -7.75 -19.54
N PHE A 12 14.69 -7.15 -19.74
CA PHE A 12 14.32 -5.94 -19.01
C PHE A 12 14.04 -6.34 -17.56
N GLU A 13 15.09 -6.40 -16.74
CA GLU A 13 14.94 -6.30 -15.29
C GLU A 13 14.26 -4.96 -15.01
N LYS A 14 12.97 -4.99 -14.70
CA LYS A 14 12.28 -3.84 -14.10
C LYS A 14 13.01 -3.51 -12.80
N GLN A 15 13.87 -2.48 -12.82
CA GLN A 15 14.42 -1.91 -11.61
C GLN A 15 13.25 -1.59 -10.68
N LYS A 16 13.11 -2.36 -9.61
CA LYS A 16 12.17 -2.06 -8.52
C LYS A 16 12.60 -0.72 -7.94
N VAL A 17 11.92 0.35 -8.34
CA VAL A 17 12.09 1.64 -7.67
C VAL A 17 11.67 1.43 -6.22
N PRO A 18 12.58 1.54 -5.24
CA PRO A 18 12.24 1.32 -3.85
C PRO A 18 11.18 2.34 -3.44
N ARG A 19 10.10 1.87 -2.80
CA ARG A 19 8.97 2.70 -2.35
C ARG A 19 9.40 3.75 -1.30
N PHE A 20 10.63 3.64 -0.78
CA PHE A 20 11.23 4.51 0.24
C PHE A 20 12.60 4.97 -0.22
N ARG A 21 12.96 6.22 0.09
CA ARG A 21 14.32 6.72 -0.19
C ARG A 21 15.31 5.93 0.66
N ARG A 22 16.32 5.37 -0.01
CA ARG A 22 17.51 4.82 0.63
C ARG A 22 18.16 5.96 1.42
N LEU A 23 18.77 5.65 2.56
CA LEU A 23 19.51 6.63 3.35
C LEU A 23 20.67 7.17 2.52
N ASP A 24 20.89 8.49 2.60
CA ASP A 24 22.04 9.14 2.00
C ASP A 24 23.32 8.76 2.76
N ASN A 25 24.49 8.85 2.10
CA ASN A 25 25.77 8.43 2.69
C ASN A 25 26.11 9.19 3.98
N ASP A 26 25.73 10.47 4.07
CA ASP A 26 25.96 11.28 5.27
C ASP A 26 25.12 10.79 6.45
N HIS A 27 23.87 10.39 6.17
CA HIS A 27 22.97 9.83 7.18
C HIS A 27 23.49 8.46 7.66
N ILE A 28 23.95 7.61 6.74
CA ILE A 28 24.58 6.32 7.10
C ILE A 28 25.81 6.56 7.98
N SER A 29 26.66 7.53 7.61
CA SER A 29 27.86 7.89 8.37
C SER A 29 27.52 8.38 9.78
N ALA A 30 26.43 9.13 9.94
CA ALA A 30 25.92 9.56 11.24
C ALA A 30 25.44 8.37 12.10
N ILE A 31 24.74 7.40 11.50
CA ILE A 31 24.32 6.17 12.19
C ILE A 31 25.52 5.31 12.58
N GLU A 32 26.54 5.22 11.73
CA GLU A 32 27.78 4.51 12.05
C GLU A 32 28.54 5.18 13.20
N SER A 33 28.60 6.51 13.22
CA SER A 33 29.17 7.28 14.34
C SER A 33 28.42 6.97 15.64
N LEU A 34 27.09 6.99 15.60
CA LEU A 34 26.25 6.62 16.75
C LEU A 34 26.53 5.16 17.19
N SER A 35 26.72 4.25 16.24
CA SER A 35 27.05 2.84 16.51
C SER A 35 28.47 2.63 17.04
N ARG A 36 29.38 3.60 16.90
CA ARG A 36 30.69 3.58 17.58
C ARG A 36 30.53 3.96 19.05
N THR A 37 29.67 4.93 19.36
CA THR A 37 29.32 5.31 20.74
C THR A 37 28.51 4.24 21.45
N PHE A 38 27.58 3.59 20.73
CA PHE A 38 26.71 2.55 21.25
C PHE A 38 26.87 1.25 20.44
N PRO A 39 27.86 0.40 20.78
CA PRO A 39 28.22 -0.78 19.97
C PRO A 39 27.09 -1.79 19.76
N PHE A 40 26.12 -1.86 20.68
CA PHE A 40 24.98 -2.77 20.57
C PHE A 40 24.07 -2.48 19.36
N LEU A 41 24.14 -1.28 18.78
CA LEU A 41 23.40 -0.92 17.55
C LEU A 41 23.90 -1.67 16.30
N LYS A 42 25.08 -2.28 16.35
CA LYS A 42 25.65 -3.05 15.22
C LYS A 42 25.03 -4.43 15.09
N GLU A 43 24.42 -4.92 16.15
CA GLU A 43 23.86 -6.27 16.20
C GLU A 43 22.34 -6.22 16.16
N ARG A 44 21.74 -7.35 15.78
CA ARG A 44 20.31 -7.53 15.88
C ARG A 44 19.94 -7.80 17.34
N VAL A 45 18.93 -7.09 17.84
CA VAL A 45 18.43 -7.28 19.21
C VAL A 45 17.67 -8.60 19.37
N GLU A 46 17.05 -9.11 18.32
CA GLU A 46 16.13 -10.24 18.41
C GLU A 46 16.76 -11.62 18.16
N ILE A 47 16.31 -12.62 18.92
CA ILE A 47 16.66 -14.03 18.75
C ILE A 47 15.37 -14.84 18.49
N HIS A 48 15.33 -15.60 17.39
CA HIS A 48 14.20 -16.50 17.11
C HIS A 48 14.38 -17.81 17.88
N MET A 49 13.39 -18.22 18.67
CA MET A 49 13.41 -19.53 19.35
C MET A 49 12.12 -20.33 19.17
N PRO A 50 12.22 -21.64 18.90
CA PRO A 50 11.09 -22.56 18.97
C PRO A 50 10.52 -22.68 20.40
N PHE A 51 9.21 -22.92 20.52
CA PHE A 51 8.49 -23.01 21.80
C PHE A 51 9.10 -24.01 22.81
N HIS A 52 9.56 -25.18 22.34
CA HIS A 52 10.13 -26.19 23.24
C HIS A 52 11.41 -25.71 23.94
N ARG A 53 12.17 -24.79 23.32
CA ARG A 53 13.38 -24.19 23.93
C ARG A 53 13.04 -23.02 24.85
N SER A 54 11.89 -22.39 24.67
CA SER A 54 11.45 -21.27 25.49
C SER A 54 10.69 -21.66 26.76
N LYS A 55 10.19 -22.91 26.81
CA LYS A 55 9.42 -23.47 27.93
C LYS A 55 10.04 -23.25 29.33
N PRO A 56 11.34 -23.50 29.57
CA PRO A 56 11.94 -23.33 30.90
C PRO A 56 11.95 -21.87 31.39
N THR A 57 11.95 -20.92 30.46
CA THR A 57 11.99 -19.48 30.76
C THR A 57 10.62 -18.94 31.13
N PHE A 58 9.55 -19.49 30.54
CA PHE A 58 8.17 -19.16 30.95
C PHE A 58 7.85 -19.61 32.37
N SER A 59 8.53 -20.62 32.90
CA SER A 59 8.28 -21.15 34.24
C SER A 59 8.94 -20.35 35.37
N SER A 60 9.93 -19.50 35.08
CA SER A 60 10.75 -18.84 36.10
C SER A 60 10.83 -17.31 35.97
N GLY A 61 10.54 -16.74 34.79
CA GLY A 61 10.66 -15.31 34.52
C GLY A 61 9.34 -14.54 34.61
N SER A 62 9.44 -13.24 34.88
CA SER A 62 8.36 -12.28 34.59
C SER A 62 8.51 -11.80 33.15
N VAL A 63 7.51 -12.04 32.31
CA VAL A 63 7.55 -11.72 30.88
C VAL A 63 6.41 -10.79 30.49
N TRP A 64 6.73 -9.85 29.60
CA TRP A 64 5.78 -8.98 28.92
C TRP A 64 5.67 -9.45 27.49
N LEU A 65 4.44 -9.62 26.99
CA LEU A 65 4.20 -10.17 25.66
C LEU A 65 3.35 -9.22 24.84
N TRP A 66 3.55 -9.17 23.55
CA TRP A 66 2.63 -8.49 22.63
C TRP A 66 2.61 -9.23 21.30
N PRO A 67 1.52 -9.08 20.55
CA PRO A 67 1.41 -9.74 19.26
C PRO A 67 2.28 -9.04 18.20
N LYS A 68 2.96 -9.84 17.38
CA LYS A 68 3.63 -9.38 16.17
C LYS A 68 3.19 -10.22 14.96
N PHE A 69 2.58 -9.56 13.99
CA PHE A 69 1.99 -10.18 12.81
C PHE A 69 2.90 -10.13 11.55
N ASP A 70 4.20 -9.86 11.72
CA ASP A 70 5.19 -9.84 10.63
C ASP A 70 6.43 -10.68 10.99
N LYS A 71 7.10 -11.25 9.98
CA LYS A 71 8.37 -11.96 10.11
C LYS A 71 9.59 -11.04 10.15
N ARG A 72 9.44 -9.77 9.77
CA ARG A 72 10.54 -8.80 9.70
C ARG A 72 11.25 -8.65 11.04
N PRO A 73 12.59 -8.47 11.03
CA PRO A 73 13.32 -8.12 12.24
C PRO A 73 12.82 -6.80 12.81
N VAL A 74 12.96 -6.59 14.12
CA VAL A 74 12.92 -5.23 14.68
C VAL A 74 14.06 -4.42 14.09
N GLY A 75 13.77 -3.17 13.75
CA GLY A 75 14.76 -2.18 13.36
C GLY A 75 14.95 -1.15 14.45
N TYR A 76 15.98 -0.33 14.29
CA TYR A 76 16.22 0.83 15.12
C TYR A 76 15.51 2.03 14.51
N LEU A 77 14.49 2.57 15.17
CA LEU A 77 13.92 3.86 14.84
C LEU A 77 14.82 4.94 15.46
N ILE A 78 15.57 5.63 14.61
CA ILE A 78 16.62 6.57 15.00
C ILE A 78 16.14 8.00 14.77
N PHE A 79 16.30 8.81 15.80
CA PHE A 79 16.15 10.25 15.80
C PHE A 79 17.51 10.86 16.09
N ILE A 80 18.10 11.51 15.09
CA ILE A 80 19.40 12.17 15.17
C ILE A 80 19.27 13.58 14.61
N ASP A 81 20.15 14.48 15.06
CA ASP A 81 20.10 15.87 14.66
C ASP A 81 20.41 16.00 13.16
N GLU A 82 19.87 17.03 12.51
CA GLU A 82 20.03 17.34 11.07
C GLU A 82 19.51 16.29 10.07
N PHE A 83 19.06 15.12 10.52
CA PHE A 83 18.53 14.06 9.66
C PHE A 83 17.06 13.75 9.94
N ALA A 84 16.32 13.43 8.88
CA ALA A 84 14.96 12.93 9.02
C ALA A 84 14.94 11.60 9.79
N PRO A 85 13.96 11.34 10.67
CA PRO A 85 13.89 10.08 11.40
C PRO A 85 13.86 8.89 10.45
N CYS A 86 14.53 7.81 10.83
CA CYS A 86 14.62 6.63 9.98
C CYS A 86 14.50 5.35 10.77
N ILE A 87 14.08 4.28 10.11
CA ILE A 87 14.32 2.93 10.61
C ILE A 87 15.58 2.37 9.97
N TRP A 88 16.44 1.75 10.76
CA TRP A 88 17.70 1.15 10.35
C TRP A 88 17.75 -0.33 10.73
N TYR A 89 18.20 -1.16 9.79
CA TYR A 89 18.38 -2.60 9.98
C TYR A 89 19.88 -2.95 9.84
N PRO A 90 20.58 -3.23 10.95
CA PRO A 90 22.04 -3.38 10.93
C PRO A 90 22.51 -4.58 10.09
N GLU A 91 21.80 -5.71 10.13
CA GLU A 91 22.14 -6.91 9.35
C GLU A 91 22.09 -6.67 7.84
N ARG A 92 21.18 -5.80 7.40
CA ARG A 92 20.96 -5.54 5.97
C ARG A 92 21.71 -4.31 5.48
N GLN A 93 22.21 -3.48 6.41
CA GLN A 93 22.74 -2.16 6.10
C GLN A 93 21.72 -1.34 5.26
N GLU A 94 20.45 -1.51 5.60
CA GLU A 94 19.31 -0.90 4.92
C GLU A 94 18.54 -0.03 5.90
N GLY A 95 18.08 1.12 5.43
CA GLY A 95 17.20 1.96 6.20
C GLY A 95 16.23 2.74 5.34
N MET A 96 15.19 3.25 5.98
CA MET A 96 14.12 4.00 5.36
C MET A 96 13.84 5.24 6.18
N THR A 97 13.80 6.39 5.51
CA THR A 97 13.42 7.66 6.15
C THR A 97 11.92 7.82 6.24
N PHE A 98 11.51 8.51 7.29
CA PHE A 98 10.14 8.90 7.56
C PHE A 98 9.99 10.41 7.49
N ARG A 99 8.89 10.87 6.92
CA ARG A 99 8.49 12.28 7.02
C ARG A 99 7.77 12.51 8.35
N TRP A 100 8.56 12.58 9.41
CA TRP A 100 8.07 12.85 10.76
C TRP A 100 8.28 14.33 11.06
N LEU A 101 7.24 15.04 11.47
CA LEU A 101 7.35 16.43 11.88
C LEU A 101 7.79 16.48 13.34
N LEU A 102 9.00 16.96 13.57
CA LEU A 102 9.60 17.08 14.90
C LEU A 102 9.84 18.55 15.24
N PRO A 103 9.73 18.94 16.52
CA PRO A 103 10.17 20.25 16.98
C PRO A 103 11.65 20.49 16.63
N PRO A 104 12.06 21.72 16.26
CA PRO A 104 13.46 22.03 15.95
C PRO A 104 14.45 21.71 17.08
N THR A 105 13.98 21.71 18.32
CA THR A 105 14.79 21.47 19.52
C THR A 105 14.85 19.99 19.93
N PHE A 106 14.22 19.10 19.17
CA PHE A 106 13.99 17.71 19.58
C PHE A 106 15.28 16.91 19.79
N CYS A 107 16.25 17.04 18.88
CA CYS A 107 17.52 16.31 18.94
C CYS A 107 18.63 17.06 19.70
N GLN A 108 18.37 18.25 20.28
CA GLN A 108 19.41 19.08 20.90
C GLN A 108 20.14 18.40 22.07
N LYS A 109 19.45 17.51 22.77
CA LYS A 109 20.02 16.77 23.91
C LYS A 109 20.73 15.47 23.49
N GLY A 110 20.80 15.18 22.19
CA GLY A 110 21.40 13.98 21.64
C GLY A 110 20.39 13.02 21.01
N ALA A 111 20.91 11.95 20.43
CA ALA A 111 20.12 10.97 19.68
C ALA A 111 19.09 10.24 20.55
N THR A 112 17.96 9.89 19.97
CA THR A 112 16.98 8.98 20.58
C THR A 112 16.80 7.78 19.68
N VAL A 113 16.85 6.58 20.23
CA VAL A 113 16.71 5.33 19.48
C VAL A 113 15.68 4.45 20.15
N CYS A 114 14.68 4.06 19.36
CA CYS A 114 13.65 3.11 19.76
C CYS A 114 13.78 1.82 18.96
N LEU A 115 13.30 0.71 19.53
CA LEU A 115 13.03 -0.51 18.78
C LEU A 115 11.68 -0.36 18.09
N ALA A 116 11.62 -0.60 16.79
CA ALA A 116 10.38 -0.50 16.04
C ALA A 116 10.26 -1.56 14.95
N ASN A 117 9.02 -1.89 14.60
CA ASN A 117 8.67 -2.75 13.49
C ASN A 117 7.77 -2.05 12.49
N ILE A 118 8.01 -2.32 11.21
CA ILE A 118 7.08 -1.95 10.15
C ILE A 118 6.21 -3.16 9.86
N LEU A 119 4.97 -3.13 10.37
CA LEU A 119 3.94 -4.12 10.10
C LEU A 119 3.24 -3.73 8.79
N ALA A 120 3.83 -4.16 7.67
CA ALA A 120 3.36 -3.77 6.34
C ALA A 120 1.93 -4.25 6.03
N GLY A 121 1.52 -5.38 6.61
CA GLY A 121 0.16 -5.91 6.47
C GLY A 121 -0.90 -5.03 7.14
N GLU A 122 -0.53 -4.35 8.24
CA GLU A 122 -1.45 -3.57 9.08
C GLU A 122 -1.31 -2.06 8.85
N SER A 123 -0.34 -1.63 8.03
CA SER A 123 0.01 -0.22 7.90
C SER A 123 0.34 0.43 9.25
N VAL A 124 1.05 -0.30 10.13
CA VAL A 124 1.46 0.18 11.47
C VAL A 124 2.98 0.24 11.60
N LEU A 125 3.49 1.35 12.13
CA LEU A 125 4.85 1.45 12.68
C LEU A 125 4.76 1.18 14.19
N GLN A 126 5.05 -0.04 14.58
CA GLN A 126 4.91 -0.49 15.96
C GLN A 126 6.19 -0.19 16.74
N ILE A 127 6.12 0.57 17.82
CA ILE A 127 7.25 0.95 18.66
C ILE A 127 7.25 0.09 19.93
N GLU A 128 8.34 -0.63 20.16
CA GLU A 128 8.40 -1.75 21.11
C GLU A 128 9.15 -1.39 22.40
N ASP A 129 10.28 -0.66 22.29
CA ASP A 129 11.13 -0.26 23.42
C ASP A 129 11.91 1.02 23.09
N ILE A 130 12.49 1.67 24.10
CA ILE A 130 13.45 2.76 23.94
C ILE A 130 14.79 2.33 24.51
N ILE A 131 15.86 2.44 23.71
CA ILE A 131 17.19 1.91 24.08
C ILE A 131 18.21 3.02 24.32
N ILE A 132 18.03 4.15 23.64
CA ILE A 132 18.80 5.37 23.85
C ILE A 132 17.80 6.52 23.93
N TYR A 133 17.94 7.37 24.94
CA TYR A 133 17.13 8.58 25.07
C TYR A 133 18.03 9.78 25.29
N GLN A 134 17.95 10.76 24.37
CA GLN A 134 18.74 11.99 24.45
C GLN A 134 20.23 11.73 24.71
N GLY A 135 20.83 10.85 23.91
CA GLY A 135 22.24 10.48 24.00
C GLY A 135 22.64 9.62 25.20
N LYS A 136 21.68 9.17 26.04
CA LYS A 136 21.95 8.29 27.19
C LYS A 136 21.63 6.84 26.87
N ASP A 137 22.54 5.94 27.21
CA ASP A 137 22.34 4.49 27.12
C ASP A 137 21.36 4.03 28.21
N LEU A 138 20.13 3.70 27.81
CA LEU A 138 19.14 3.12 28.71
C LEU A 138 19.20 1.60 28.71
N TRP A 139 19.60 0.98 27.59
CA TRP A 139 19.59 -0.47 27.42
C TRP A 139 20.52 -1.20 28.38
N SER A 140 21.70 -0.65 28.63
CA SER A 140 22.70 -1.30 29.50
C SER A 140 22.45 -1.05 30.98
N HIS A 141 21.64 -0.04 31.34
CA HIS A 141 21.57 0.47 32.72
C HIS A 141 20.18 0.34 33.38
N GLN A 142 19.12 0.26 32.60
CA GLN A 142 17.75 0.26 33.11
C GLN A 142 17.01 -0.99 32.69
N PRO A 143 16.18 -1.59 33.56
CA PRO A 143 15.27 -2.66 33.16
C PRO A 143 14.18 -2.12 32.25
N PHE A 144 13.55 -3.01 31.47
CA PHE A 144 12.48 -2.64 30.56
C PHE A 144 11.36 -1.86 31.23
N SER A 145 10.98 -2.19 32.46
CA SER A 145 9.89 -1.47 33.13
C SER A 145 10.15 0.03 33.27
N GLU A 146 11.42 0.43 33.47
CA GLU A 146 11.83 1.84 33.53
C GLU A 146 11.92 2.44 32.13
N ARG A 147 12.48 1.69 31.17
CA ARG A 147 12.53 2.12 29.76
C ARG A 147 11.14 2.30 29.18
N TRP A 148 10.18 1.46 29.54
CA TRP A 148 8.78 1.56 29.16
C TRP A 148 8.15 2.86 29.65
N ASN A 149 8.47 3.29 30.88
CA ASN A 149 8.02 4.58 31.39
C ASN A 149 8.64 5.73 30.59
N SER A 150 9.94 5.64 30.28
CA SER A 150 10.64 6.60 29.42
C SER A 150 10.04 6.65 28.02
N LEU A 151 9.70 5.50 27.42
CA LEU A 151 9.07 5.40 26.11
C LEU A 151 7.67 6.02 26.12
N ARG A 152 6.87 5.77 27.16
CA ARG A 152 5.54 6.40 27.27
C ARG A 152 5.62 7.92 27.41
N ALA A 153 6.55 8.41 28.22
CA ALA A 153 6.78 9.85 28.38
C ALA A 153 7.26 10.48 27.07
N PHE A 154 8.20 9.82 26.38
CA PHE A 154 8.66 10.21 25.05
C PHE A 154 7.52 10.24 24.03
N TRP A 155 6.73 9.16 23.97
CA TRP A 155 5.61 9.03 23.04
C TRP A 155 4.55 10.12 23.25
N GLY A 156 4.23 10.42 24.51
CA GLY A 156 3.32 11.51 24.86
C GLY A 156 3.85 12.92 24.55
N SER A 157 5.16 13.08 24.35
CA SER A 157 5.77 14.36 23.96
C SER A 157 5.74 14.61 22.46
N LEU A 158 5.47 13.59 21.65
CA LEU A 158 5.43 13.70 20.19
C LEU A 158 4.08 14.29 19.74
N PRO A 159 4.07 15.12 18.67
CA PRO A 159 2.83 15.62 18.10
C PRO A 159 1.94 14.46 17.63
N PRO A 160 0.62 14.50 17.89
CA PRO A 160 -0.31 13.41 17.59
C PRO A 160 -0.55 13.21 16.08
N ASP A 161 -0.49 14.29 15.29
CA ASP A 161 -0.72 14.25 13.84
C ASP A 161 0.61 14.11 13.10
N GLN A 162 1.00 12.87 12.83
CA GLN A 162 2.20 12.56 12.07
C GLN A 162 1.84 12.11 10.65
N PRO A 163 2.19 12.86 9.59
CA PRO A 163 1.93 12.47 8.21
C PRO A 163 2.94 11.42 7.75
N LEU A 164 2.93 10.26 8.39
CA LEU A 164 3.66 9.09 7.96
C LEU A 164 2.87 8.44 6.82
N LEU A 165 3.26 8.76 5.58
CA LEU A 165 2.65 8.22 4.37
C LEU A 165 2.47 6.69 4.48
N ALA A 166 1.22 6.26 4.63
CA ALA A 166 0.75 4.87 4.71
C ALA A 166 1.05 4.08 6.00
N PHE A 167 1.63 4.68 7.04
CA PHE A 167 1.87 3.97 8.32
C PHE A 167 1.43 4.79 9.53
N GLN A 168 0.58 4.23 10.38
CA GLN A 168 0.22 4.82 11.66
C GLN A 168 1.22 4.38 12.73
N PRO A 169 1.91 5.30 13.41
CA PRO A 169 2.85 4.93 14.45
C PRO A 169 2.10 4.67 15.75
N GLN A 170 2.46 3.60 16.45
CA GLN A 170 1.79 3.17 17.67
C GLN A 170 2.77 2.45 18.59
N ILE A 171 2.68 2.72 19.89
CA ILE A 171 3.37 1.91 20.91
C ILE A 171 2.69 0.54 21.10
N VAL A 172 3.47 -0.50 21.36
CA VAL A 172 2.94 -1.83 21.68
C VAL A 172 1.98 -1.80 22.86
N LYS A 173 1.11 -2.79 22.94
CA LYS A 173 0.23 -3.01 24.09
C LYS A 173 0.64 -4.32 24.77
N PRO A 174 1.48 -4.26 25.82
CA PRO A 174 1.91 -5.46 26.53
C PRO A 174 0.72 -6.16 27.21
N ILE A 175 0.73 -7.48 27.16
CA ILE A 175 -0.23 -8.41 27.77
C ILE A 175 0.56 -9.30 28.75
N ALA A 176 -0.04 -9.60 29.90
CA ALA A 176 0.55 -10.53 30.85
C ALA A 176 0.42 -11.98 30.34
N LEU A 177 1.39 -12.84 30.67
CA LEU A 177 1.38 -14.23 30.22
C LEU A 177 0.11 -15.00 30.62
N LYS A 178 -0.41 -14.72 31.82
CA LYS A 178 -1.63 -15.33 32.35
C LYS A 178 -2.89 -14.98 31.55
N ASP A 179 -2.88 -13.84 30.85
CA ASP A 179 -4.01 -13.33 30.07
C ASP A 179 -3.85 -13.69 28.58
N TRP A 180 -2.70 -14.29 28.21
CA TRP A 180 -2.35 -14.59 26.82
C TRP A 180 -3.37 -15.51 26.13
N ASN A 181 -3.74 -16.60 26.81
CA ASN A 181 -4.68 -17.61 26.34
C ASN A 181 -6.10 -17.06 26.15
N LEU A 182 -6.44 -15.91 26.73
CA LEU A 182 -7.73 -15.24 26.50
C LEU A 182 -7.79 -14.58 25.13
N HIS A 183 -6.63 -14.20 24.57
CA HIS A 183 -6.54 -13.43 23.33
C HIS A 183 -5.98 -14.23 22.16
N TYR A 184 -5.09 -15.20 22.41
CA TYR A 184 -4.34 -15.89 21.36
C TYR A 184 -4.09 -17.37 21.65
N ASN A 185 -3.98 -18.17 20.59
CA ASN A 185 -3.54 -19.57 20.68
C ASN A 185 -2.03 -19.64 21.01
N SER A 186 -1.60 -20.67 21.76
CA SER A 186 -0.20 -20.89 22.17
C SER A 186 0.63 -21.72 21.17
N ALA A 187 0.04 -22.25 20.09
CA ALA A 187 0.71 -23.11 19.10
C ALA A 187 1.51 -22.37 17.99
N ILE A 188 2.61 -21.68 18.31
CA ILE A 188 3.34 -20.79 17.37
C ILE A 188 4.82 -20.56 17.75
N TYR A 189 5.47 -19.64 17.02
CA TYR A 189 6.85 -19.21 17.19
C TYR A 189 7.01 -18.02 18.13
N TRP A 190 8.13 -18.02 18.85
CA TRP A 190 8.52 -16.96 19.78
C TRP A 190 9.78 -16.29 19.30
N ILE A 191 9.88 -15.00 19.58
CA ILE A 191 11.07 -14.23 19.29
C ILE A 191 11.41 -13.42 20.54
N ILE A 192 12.69 -13.28 20.80
CA ILE A 192 13.20 -12.85 22.08
C ILE A 192 13.95 -11.55 21.89
N GLN A 193 13.65 -10.54 22.69
CA GLN A 193 14.44 -9.32 22.82
C GLN A 193 15.05 -9.27 24.20
N PRO A 194 16.35 -9.11 24.39
CA PRO A 194 16.92 -9.03 25.71
C PRO A 194 16.34 -7.88 26.57
N ASP A 195 16.29 -8.04 27.89
CA ASP A 195 16.07 -6.94 28.82
C ASP A 195 17.34 -6.11 28.96
N HIS A 196 18.47 -6.79 29.11
CA HIS A 196 19.80 -6.20 29.13
C HIS A 196 20.67 -6.96 28.13
N SER A 197 21.87 -6.46 27.81
CA SER A 197 22.88 -7.32 27.20
C SER A 197 22.99 -8.60 28.05
N ARG A 198 22.64 -9.77 27.47
CA ARG A 198 22.66 -11.12 28.08
C ARG A 198 21.47 -11.56 28.96
N GLN A 199 20.35 -10.84 29.04
CA GLN A 199 19.11 -11.35 29.67
C GLN A 199 17.94 -11.35 28.69
N PRO A 200 17.21 -12.44 28.41
CA PRO A 200 16.16 -12.49 27.38
C PRO A 200 14.75 -12.04 27.86
N ARG A 201 14.03 -11.24 27.05
CA ARG A 201 12.56 -11.00 27.09
C ARG A 201 11.89 -11.57 25.86
N TRP A 202 10.58 -11.78 25.89
CA TRP A 202 9.89 -12.62 24.91
C TRP A 202 8.74 -11.88 24.24
N TYR A 203 8.64 -12.03 22.94
CA TYR A 203 7.49 -11.65 22.17
C TYR A 203 7.02 -12.81 21.30
N TRP A 204 5.76 -12.72 20.93
CA TRP A 204 5.07 -13.76 20.20
C TRP A 204 4.88 -13.36 18.76
N LYS A 205 4.94 -14.34 17.87
CA LYS A 205 4.59 -14.13 16.48
C LYS A 205 3.45 -15.05 16.08
N ASP A 206 2.36 -14.44 15.64
CA ASP A 206 1.24 -15.20 15.12
C ASP A 206 1.64 -15.87 13.81
N THR A 207 1.40 -17.17 13.72
CA THR A 207 1.49 -17.90 12.45
C THR A 207 0.22 -18.66 12.13
N VAL A 208 -0.81 -18.59 12.99
CA VAL A 208 -2.01 -19.43 12.92
C VAL A 208 -3.25 -18.60 12.66
N THR A 209 -3.37 -17.41 13.26
CA THR A 209 -4.41 -16.47 12.87
C THR A 209 -4.00 -15.93 11.51
N VAL A 210 -4.67 -16.41 10.46
CA VAL A 210 -4.65 -15.75 9.16
C VAL A 210 -4.96 -14.30 9.47
N SER A 211 -4.03 -13.40 9.20
CA SER A 211 -4.27 -11.98 9.37
C SER A 211 -5.60 -11.67 8.70
N GLU A 212 -6.58 -11.11 9.43
CA GLU A 212 -7.83 -10.64 8.80
C GLU A 212 -7.54 -9.66 7.66
N HIS A 213 -6.33 -9.07 7.69
CA HIS A 213 -5.61 -8.62 6.52
C HIS A 213 -5.29 -9.82 5.63
N THR A 214 -6.30 -10.26 4.87
CA THR A 214 -6.10 -10.90 3.57
C THR A 214 -4.88 -10.23 2.98
N PRO A 215 -3.76 -10.93 2.65
CA PRO A 215 -2.59 -10.28 2.07
C PRO A 215 -3.16 -9.41 0.98
N VAL A 216 -2.99 -8.07 1.10
CA VAL A 216 -3.66 -7.12 0.19
C VAL A 216 -3.38 -7.72 -1.16
N LYS A 217 -4.40 -8.33 -1.80
CA LYS A 217 -4.22 -8.94 -3.11
C LYS A 217 -3.51 -7.84 -3.84
N PHE A 218 -2.37 -8.12 -4.46
CA PHE A 218 -1.70 -7.09 -5.23
C PHE A 218 -2.73 -6.61 -6.26
N ILE A 219 -3.43 -5.56 -5.89
CA ILE A 219 -4.26 -4.75 -6.74
C ILE A 219 -3.15 -3.93 -7.34
N ALA A 220 -2.61 -4.42 -8.46
CA ALA A 220 -1.93 -3.55 -9.40
C ALA A 220 -2.74 -2.25 -9.42
N PRO A 221 -2.13 -1.06 -9.36
CA PRO A 221 -2.89 0.18 -9.46
C PRO A 221 -3.69 0.12 -10.75
N VAL A 222 -4.92 -0.38 -10.64
CA VAL A 222 -5.98 -0.17 -11.58
C VAL A 222 -6.24 1.27 -11.28
N LEU A 223 -5.83 2.14 -12.20
CA LEU A 223 -6.49 3.43 -12.36
C LEU A 223 -7.95 3.21 -11.95
N LYS A 224 -8.48 4.00 -11.02
CA LYS A 224 -9.94 4.09 -10.85
C LYS A 224 -10.54 4.70 -12.13
N ARG A 225 -10.39 3.99 -13.25
CA ARG A 225 -11.37 3.89 -14.29
C ARG A 225 -12.36 2.91 -13.70
N SER A 226 -13.46 3.44 -13.20
CA SER A 226 -14.65 2.68 -12.88
C SER A 226 -14.82 1.55 -13.91
N GLN A 227 -14.57 0.30 -13.52
CA GLN A 227 -14.94 -0.85 -14.35
C GLN A 227 -16.46 -1.07 -14.37
N GLU A 228 -17.22 -0.24 -13.64
CA GLU A 228 -18.67 -0.06 -13.75
C GLU A 228 -19.04 1.40 -14.06
N MET A 229 -18.28 2.04 -14.94
CA MET A 229 -18.99 2.71 -16.02
C MET A 229 -18.62 1.92 -17.26
N VAL A 230 -19.48 0.99 -17.65
CA VAL A 230 -19.80 0.99 -19.08
C VAL A 230 -20.21 2.45 -19.31
N GLN A 231 -19.29 3.27 -19.83
CA GLN A 231 -19.66 4.56 -20.36
C GLN A 231 -20.57 4.19 -21.53
N THR A 232 -21.85 4.05 -21.20
CA THR A 232 -22.91 3.85 -22.16
C THR A 232 -22.86 5.07 -23.05
N LEU A 233 -22.12 4.98 -24.15
CA LEU A 233 -21.96 6.08 -25.07
C LEU A 233 -23.33 6.30 -25.69
N CYS A 234 -23.94 7.41 -25.34
CA CYS A 234 -25.24 7.80 -25.84
C CYS A 234 -25.02 8.79 -26.98
N ALA A 235 -25.41 8.42 -28.19
CA ALA A 235 -25.37 9.29 -29.35
C ALA A 235 -26.79 9.68 -29.75
N LEU A 236 -26.95 10.85 -30.35
CA LEU A 236 -28.21 11.25 -30.97
C LEU A 236 -28.28 10.67 -32.37
N CYS A 237 -29.23 9.76 -32.57
CA CYS A 237 -29.51 9.11 -33.84
C CYS A 237 -30.57 9.87 -34.63
N THR A 238 -30.27 10.18 -35.88
CA THR A 238 -31.22 10.80 -36.82
C THR A 238 -31.25 10.02 -38.13
N PRO A 239 -32.41 9.92 -38.80
CA PRO A 239 -32.48 9.32 -40.13
C PRO A 239 -31.64 10.15 -41.11
N TYR A 240 -30.77 9.49 -41.87
CA TYR A 240 -29.90 10.15 -42.83
C TYR A 240 -30.63 10.29 -44.17
N THR A 241 -31.23 11.45 -44.39
CA THR A 241 -32.11 11.74 -45.53
C THR A 241 -31.38 11.96 -46.85
N LYS A 242 -30.05 12.04 -46.86
CA LYS A 242 -29.24 12.27 -48.07
C LYS A 242 -28.95 10.99 -48.85
N SER A 243 -29.01 9.82 -48.22
CA SER A 243 -28.96 8.54 -48.95
C SER A 243 -30.38 8.07 -49.26
N VAL A 244 -30.65 7.70 -50.50
CA VAL A 244 -31.94 7.13 -50.95
C VAL A 244 -32.16 5.70 -50.40
N LEU A 245 -31.34 5.27 -49.43
CA LEU A 245 -31.35 3.93 -48.86
C LEU A 245 -32.20 3.89 -47.57
N PRO A 246 -33.13 2.93 -47.44
CA PRO A 246 -33.82 2.71 -46.18
C PRO A 246 -32.82 2.28 -45.10
N ASP A 247 -33.13 2.57 -43.83
CA ASP A 247 -32.36 2.16 -42.64
C ASP A 247 -30.94 2.72 -42.51
N THR A 248 -30.74 3.92 -43.03
CA THR A 248 -29.45 4.60 -42.91
C THR A 248 -29.59 5.74 -41.89
N TYR A 249 -28.83 5.67 -40.80
CA TYR A 249 -28.91 6.63 -39.69
C TYR A 249 -27.56 7.28 -39.42
N SER A 250 -27.57 8.56 -39.08
CA SER A 250 -26.39 9.33 -38.66
C SER A 250 -26.38 9.52 -37.16
N LEU A 251 -25.19 9.48 -36.57
CA LEU A 251 -24.96 9.65 -35.15
C LEU A 251 -24.27 10.98 -34.88
N THR A 252 -24.74 11.70 -33.87
CA THR A 252 -24.17 12.98 -33.43
C THR A 252 -23.90 12.97 -31.93
N ALA A 253 -22.80 13.58 -31.52
CA ALA A 253 -22.45 13.80 -30.12
C ALA A 253 -23.20 15.01 -29.54
N GLN A 254 -23.06 15.24 -28.23
CA GLN A 254 -23.75 16.32 -27.52
C GLN A 254 -23.43 17.72 -28.10
N GLU A 255 -22.20 17.94 -28.55
CA GLU A 255 -21.73 19.20 -29.13
C GLU A 255 -22.18 19.41 -30.59
N GLY A 256 -22.91 18.44 -31.16
CA GLY A 256 -23.32 18.44 -32.57
C GLY A 256 -22.27 17.91 -33.53
N GLU A 257 -21.15 17.37 -33.02
CA GLU A 257 -20.13 16.73 -33.85
C GLU A 257 -20.65 15.41 -34.45
N SER A 258 -20.40 15.20 -35.74
CA SER A 258 -20.84 14.01 -36.46
C SER A 258 -19.93 12.81 -36.16
N LEU A 259 -20.49 11.76 -35.57
CA LEU A 259 -19.83 10.49 -35.31
C LEU A 259 -19.89 9.53 -36.52
N GLY A 260 -20.60 9.94 -37.57
CA GLY A 260 -20.73 9.21 -38.83
C GLY A 260 -21.97 8.34 -38.90
N MET A 261 -21.91 7.33 -39.76
CA MET A 261 -23.05 6.45 -40.07
C MET A 261 -23.13 5.29 -39.08
N ALA A 262 -24.32 5.05 -38.55
CA ALA A 262 -24.58 3.94 -37.64
C ALA A 262 -24.54 2.59 -38.37
N SER A 263 -23.97 1.60 -37.70
CA SER A 263 -24.16 0.18 -38.01
C SER A 263 -25.37 -0.36 -37.23
N ILE A 264 -26.21 -1.15 -37.88
CA ILE A 264 -27.38 -1.77 -37.25
C ILE A 264 -27.09 -3.26 -37.11
N PRO A 265 -27.11 -3.82 -35.89
CA PRO A 265 -26.71 -5.21 -35.67
C PRO A 265 -27.72 -6.25 -36.13
N SER A 266 -29.00 -5.92 -36.13
CA SER A 266 -30.07 -6.88 -36.36
C SER A 266 -31.27 -6.27 -37.08
N LEU A 267 -32.02 -7.12 -37.80
CA LEU A 267 -33.26 -6.73 -38.47
C LEU A 267 -34.32 -6.21 -37.47
N GLN A 268 -34.33 -6.74 -36.24
CA GLN A 268 -35.23 -6.29 -35.17
C GLN A 268 -34.98 -4.84 -34.79
N MET A 269 -33.70 -4.45 -34.60
CA MET A 269 -33.31 -3.07 -34.30
C MET A 269 -33.69 -2.12 -35.45
N SER A 270 -33.48 -2.55 -36.69
CA SER A 270 -33.91 -1.80 -37.88
C SER A 270 -35.42 -1.55 -37.90
N GLN A 271 -36.23 -2.59 -37.62
CA GLN A 271 -37.69 -2.47 -37.57
C GLN A 271 -38.17 -1.59 -36.41
N GLU A 272 -37.50 -1.64 -35.25
CA GLU A 272 -37.80 -0.81 -34.09
C GLU A 272 -37.52 0.68 -34.38
N LEU A 273 -36.35 1.00 -34.92
CA LEU A 273 -36.00 2.36 -35.32
C LEU A 273 -36.98 2.91 -36.37
N ARG A 274 -37.36 2.10 -37.37
CA ARG A 274 -38.36 2.49 -38.37
C ARG A 274 -39.70 2.86 -37.73
N LYS A 275 -40.18 2.07 -36.78
CA LYS A 275 -41.43 2.37 -36.05
C LYS A 275 -41.31 3.65 -35.24
N LEU A 276 -40.21 3.86 -34.54
CA LEU A 276 -40.01 5.03 -33.68
C LEU A 276 -39.84 6.34 -34.47
N PHE A 277 -39.29 6.27 -35.68
CA PHE A 277 -39.21 7.41 -36.61
C PHE A 277 -40.45 7.58 -37.49
N THR A 278 -41.43 6.67 -37.41
CA THR A 278 -42.71 6.84 -38.11
C THR A 278 -43.51 7.95 -37.41
N GLY A 279 -43.39 9.18 -37.90
CA GLY A 279 -44.11 10.36 -37.40
C GLY A 279 -43.33 11.28 -36.44
N LYS A 280 -42.04 11.00 -36.17
CA LYS A 280 -41.14 11.87 -35.40
C LYS A 280 -39.93 12.31 -36.25
N THR A 281 -39.67 13.62 -36.28
CA THR A 281 -38.51 14.22 -36.97
C THR A 281 -37.36 14.56 -36.01
N THR A 282 -37.58 14.45 -34.71
CA THR A 282 -36.59 14.70 -33.67
C THR A 282 -35.73 13.46 -33.45
N GLY A 283 -34.41 13.64 -33.33
CA GLY A 283 -33.48 12.54 -33.12
C GLY A 283 -33.76 11.78 -31.82
N LEU A 284 -33.33 10.52 -31.77
CA LEU A 284 -33.50 9.63 -30.62
C LEU A 284 -32.16 9.36 -29.95
N PRO A 285 -32.07 9.39 -28.61
CA PRO A 285 -30.88 8.94 -27.92
C PRO A 285 -30.75 7.43 -28.06
N VAL A 286 -29.57 6.97 -28.49
CA VAL A 286 -29.26 5.55 -28.67
C VAL A 286 -27.94 5.23 -27.99
N GLU A 287 -27.87 4.06 -27.36
CA GLU A 287 -26.61 3.51 -26.90
C GLU A 287 -25.83 2.96 -28.09
N VAL A 288 -24.57 3.32 -28.19
CA VAL A 288 -23.68 2.88 -29.26
C VAL A 288 -22.41 2.25 -28.73
N GLU A 289 -21.91 1.28 -29.48
CA GLU A 289 -20.64 0.60 -29.22
C GLU A 289 -19.76 0.67 -30.47
N TRP A 290 -18.45 0.90 -30.31
CA TRP A 290 -17.54 0.93 -31.44
C TRP A 290 -17.29 -0.49 -31.96
N ASN A 291 -17.62 -0.73 -33.23
CA ASN A 291 -17.36 -1.99 -33.89
C ASN A 291 -16.05 -1.89 -34.69
N GLU A 292 -14.97 -2.45 -34.13
CA GLU A 292 -13.63 -2.44 -34.72
C GLU A 292 -13.57 -3.07 -36.12
N ASN A 293 -14.37 -4.11 -36.37
CA ASN A 293 -14.36 -4.82 -37.65
C ASN A 293 -14.84 -3.95 -38.81
N PHE A 294 -15.78 -3.04 -38.53
CA PHE A 294 -16.34 -2.12 -39.52
C PHE A 294 -15.87 -0.67 -39.37
N ARG A 295 -15.09 -0.38 -38.31
CA ARG A 295 -14.65 0.96 -37.91
C ARG A 295 -15.80 1.97 -37.88
N LYS A 296 -16.92 1.56 -37.27
CA LYS A 296 -18.15 2.35 -37.16
C LYS A 296 -18.81 2.11 -35.81
N TYR A 297 -19.60 3.07 -35.35
CA TYR A 297 -20.48 2.88 -34.20
C TYR A 297 -21.69 2.03 -34.55
N GLN A 298 -21.95 1.02 -33.74
CA GLN A 298 -23.10 0.13 -33.83
C GLN A 298 -24.13 0.49 -32.78
N ILE A 299 -25.41 0.59 -33.17
CA ILE A 299 -26.49 0.85 -32.22
C ILE A 299 -26.78 -0.43 -31.43
N VAL A 300 -26.68 -0.35 -30.10
CA VAL A 300 -26.94 -1.47 -29.19
C VAL A 300 -28.41 -1.48 -28.76
N ARG A 301 -28.95 -0.32 -28.37
CA ARG A 301 -30.36 -0.14 -28.00
C ARG A 301 -30.81 1.32 -28.07
N VAL A 302 -32.12 1.52 -28.13
CA VAL A 302 -32.74 2.84 -27.98
C VAL A 302 -32.86 3.20 -26.51
N MET A 303 -32.52 4.44 -26.16
CA MET A 303 -32.56 4.95 -24.79
C MET A 303 -33.79 5.87 -24.59
N PRO A 304 -34.24 6.07 -23.33
CA PRO A 304 -35.28 7.08 -23.03
C PRO A 304 -34.87 8.49 -23.45
N GLU A 305 -35.84 9.32 -23.85
CA GLU A 305 -35.62 10.71 -24.29
C GLU A 305 -34.95 11.60 -23.22
N SER A 306 -35.04 11.23 -21.94
CA SER A 306 -34.42 11.93 -20.82
C SER A 306 -32.92 11.66 -20.64
N ASN A 307 -32.34 10.73 -21.41
CA ASN A 307 -30.94 10.37 -21.23
C ASN A 307 -30.00 11.41 -21.87
N PRO A 308 -28.93 11.81 -21.15
CA PRO A 308 -27.96 12.75 -21.71
C PRO A 308 -27.17 12.10 -22.85
N ILE A 309 -26.97 12.85 -23.93
CA ILE A 309 -26.05 12.49 -25.02
C ILE A 309 -24.63 12.70 -24.52
N THR A 310 -23.71 11.81 -24.88
CA THR A 310 -22.32 11.87 -24.47
C THR A 310 -21.55 12.93 -25.26
N THR A 311 -20.59 13.59 -24.61
CA THR A 311 -19.63 14.53 -25.20
C THR A 311 -18.72 13.82 -26.22
N ALA A 312 -18.42 14.50 -27.34
CA ALA A 312 -17.60 14.03 -28.44
C ALA A 312 -16.22 13.47 -28.00
N SER A 313 -15.64 14.00 -26.92
CA SER A 313 -14.33 13.58 -26.40
C SER A 313 -14.28 12.14 -25.89
N PHE A 314 -15.44 11.52 -25.61
CA PHE A 314 -15.54 10.12 -25.18
C PHE A 314 -15.73 9.15 -26.33
N PHE A 315 -16.01 9.64 -27.54
CA PHE A 315 -16.08 8.81 -28.72
C PHE A 315 -14.67 8.56 -29.26
N HIS A 316 -14.41 7.31 -29.64
CA HIS A 316 -13.28 6.95 -30.48
C HIS A 316 -13.29 7.77 -31.77
N HIS A 317 -12.29 8.65 -31.90
CA HIS A 317 -11.99 9.39 -33.12
C HIS A 317 -10.95 8.59 -33.90
N ALA A 318 -11.31 8.11 -35.09
CA ALA A 318 -10.30 7.67 -36.03
C ALA A 318 -9.54 8.93 -36.48
N SER A 319 -8.33 9.13 -35.94
CA SER A 319 -7.40 10.11 -36.51
C SER A 319 -7.11 9.68 -37.95
N PHE A 320 -7.65 10.43 -38.90
CA PHE A 320 -7.30 10.33 -40.31
C PHE A 320 -5.91 10.92 -40.54
#